data_AF-A0A0A1PRQ8-F1
#
_entry.id   AF-A0A0A1PRQ8-F1
#
_cell.length_a   1.000
_cell.length_b   1.000
_cell.length_c   1.000
_cell.angle_alpha   90.00
_cell.angle_beta   90.00
_cell.angle_gamma   90.00
#
_symmetry.space_group_name_H-M   'P 1'
#
loop_
_entity.id
_entity.type
_entity.pdbx_description
1 polymer ?
#
loop_
_entity_poly.entity_id
_entity_poly.type
_entity_poly.pdbx_seq_one_letter_code
_entity_poly.pdbx_strand_id
1 'polypeptide(L)'
;MSWLVRALLIALMPLVVSQPAAAHSPYFTDSREIALPDGTIGRLRILKGDGVVGADPARAVVLDAEGRSLARTPSSIAMLLTCSGERQCVAVDPGNWTAYEVDPASFRVGEIIRPRQDAIWALERGAEAWGFRARWATLPEIAKAELAQVLGLGGTALAFIGIGALFAVALVPRLRWPSEGGPGRRLAFFGWAALRVVVLLGAAWISAMLAFLAGVTTPLWLILMGLGTAVAAPLIRLVLRRRETVAAS
;
A
#
# COMPACT_ATOMS: atom_id res chain seq x y z
N MET A 1 5.55 25.42 -25.99
CA MET A 1 5.51 24.52 -24.81
C MET A 1 6.86 24.57 -24.12
N SER A 2 6.93 24.99 -22.85
CA SER A 2 8.21 25.20 -22.15
C SER A 2 8.94 23.88 -21.90
N TRP A 3 10.27 23.94 -21.74
CA TRP A 3 11.11 22.77 -21.44
C TRP A 3 10.68 22.06 -20.15
N LEU A 4 10.16 22.80 -19.17
CA LEU A 4 9.58 22.26 -17.93
C LEU A 4 8.34 21.41 -18.19
N VAL A 5 7.44 21.84 -19.08
CA VAL A 5 6.24 21.07 -19.45
C VAL A 5 6.65 19.78 -20.18
N ARG A 6 7.67 19.82 -21.04
CA ARG A 6 8.20 18.62 -21.69
C ARG A 6 8.84 17.65 -20.69
N ALA A 7 9.66 18.15 -19.76
CA ALA A 7 10.26 17.33 -18.72
C ALA A 7 9.21 16.68 -17.80
N LEU A 8 8.16 17.43 -17.44
CA LEU A 8 7.03 16.92 -16.66
C LEU A 8 6.26 15.85 -17.44
N LEU A 9 5.94 16.08 -18.72
CA LEU A 9 5.24 15.10 -19.56
C LEU A 9 6.06 13.82 -19.78
N ILE A 10 7.38 13.95 -19.98
CA ILE A 10 8.30 12.81 -20.11
C ILE A 10 8.42 12.05 -18.77
N ALA A 11 8.42 12.75 -17.63
CA ALA A 11 8.40 12.13 -16.31
C ALA A 11 7.06 11.45 -15.98
N LEU A 12 5.95 11.95 -16.55
CA LEU A 12 4.61 11.37 -16.43
C LEU A 12 4.35 10.21 -17.41
N MET A 13 5.09 10.13 -18.52
CA MET A 13 4.92 9.05 -19.51
C MET A 13 5.13 7.64 -18.93
N PRO A 14 6.15 7.37 -18.09
CA PRO A 14 6.27 6.11 -17.38
C PRO A 14 5.02 5.77 -16.57
N LEU A 15 4.36 6.73 -15.91
CA LEU A 15 3.13 6.48 -15.14
C LEU A 15 1.94 6.03 -16.01
N VAL A 16 1.88 6.48 -17.26
CA VAL A 16 0.82 6.09 -18.22
C VAL A 16 1.15 4.76 -18.91
N VAL A 17 2.43 4.49 -19.18
CA VAL A 17 2.87 3.31 -19.94
C VAL A 17 3.23 2.12 -19.03
N SER A 18 3.48 2.33 -17.74
CA SER A 18 3.78 1.27 -16.75
C SER A 18 2.55 0.66 -16.08
N GLN A 19 1.34 0.95 -16.58
CA GLN A 19 0.19 0.15 -16.23
C GLN A 19 0.05 -0.96 -17.28
N PRO A 20 0.55 -2.17 -17.02
CA PRO A 20 -0.13 -3.29 -17.60
C PRO A 20 -1.55 -3.24 -17.03
N ALA A 21 -2.51 -2.81 -17.84
CA ALA A 21 -3.83 -3.44 -17.84
C ALA A 21 -3.63 -4.90 -18.28
N ALA A 22 -2.80 -5.64 -17.55
CA ALA A 22 -2.74 -7.07 -17.66
C ALA A 22 -3.89 -7.51 -16.79
N ALA A 23 -5.06 -7.55 -17.43
CA ALA A 23 -6.18 -8.27 -16.90
C ALA A 23 -5.69 -9.71 -16.69
N HIS A 24 -5.37 -10.04 -15.45
CA HIS A 24 -4.88 -11.34 -15.06
C HIS A 24 -6.04 -12.08 -14.43
N SER A 25 -6.20 -13.36 -14.79
CA SER A 25 -7.20 -14.18 -14.11
C SER A 25 -6.95 -14.16 -12.61
N PRO A 26 -8.00 -14.01 -11.77
CA PRO A 26 -7.83 -14.01 -10.34
C PRO A 26 -7.08 -15.27 -9.90
N TYR A 27 -6.26 -15.13 -8.87
CA TYR A 27 -5.30 -16.16 -8.49
C TYR A 27 -5.11 -16.17 -6.97
N PHE A 28 -4.73 -17.33 -6.44
CA PHE A 28 -4.46 -17.43 -5.02
C PHE A 28 -3.00 -17.14 -4.70
N THR A 29 -2.78 -16.19 -3.81
CA THR A 29 -1.53 -16.00 -3.07
C THR A 29 -1.66 -16.61 -1.68
N ASP A 30 -0.55 -16.66 -0.93
CA ASP A 30 -0.43 -17.06 0.49
C ASP A 30 -1.37 -18.18 0.95
N SER A 31 -0.83 -19.36 1.21
CA SER A 31 -1.60 -20.49 1.71
C SER A 31 -1.15 -20.89 3.11
N ARG A 32 -2.10 -21.04 4.03
CA ARG A 32 -1.89 -21.56 5.37
C ARG A 32 -2.83 -22.72 5.65
N GLU A 33 -2.34 -23.74 6.31
CA GLU A 33 -3.20 -24.82 6.81
C GLU A 33 -3.98 -24.32 8.02
N ILE A 34 -5.24 -24.70 8.11
CA ILE A 34 -6.08 -24.42 9.27
C ILE A 34 -6.81 -25.69 9.70
N ALA A 35 -7.09 -25.80 10.99
CA ALA A 35 -7.96 -26.86 11.48
C ALA A 35 -9.41 -26.50 11.16
N LEU A 36 -10.14 -27.42 10.52
CA LEU A 36 -11.57 -27.30 10.29
C LEU A 36 -12.35 -27.89 11.48
N PRO A 37 -13.65 -27.58 11.61
CA PRO A 37 -14.47 -27.96 12.77
C PRO A 37 -14.66 -29.47 12.90
N ASP A 38 -14.63 -30.17 11.78
CA ASP A 38 -14.71 -31.63 11.68
C ASP A 38 -13.38 -32.34 11.99
N GLY A 39 -12.34 -31.58 12.38
CA GLY A 39 -11.00 -32.09 12.66
C GLY A 39 -10.15 -32.33 11.41
N THR A 40 -10.68 -32.09 10.21
CA THR A 40 -9.91 -32.16 8.97
C THR A 40 -9.02 -30.93 8.80
N ILE A 41 -8.07 -31.02 7.86
CA ILE A 41 -7.17 -29.92 7.53
C ILE A 41 -7.71 -29.21 6.30
N GLY A 42 -8.02 -27.92 6.46
CA GLY A 42 -8.37 -27.02 5.38
C GLY A 42 -7.22 -26.08 5.02
N ARG A 43 -7.44 -25.24 4.01
CA ARG A 43 -6.50 -24.18 3.61
C ARG A 43 -7.17 -22.83 3.67
N LEU A 44 -6.55 -21.89 4.38
CA LEU A 44 -6.85 -20.47 4.29
C LEU A 44 -5.93 -19.84 3.25
N ARG A 45 -6.51 -19.26 2.19
CA ARG A 45 -5.78 -18.67 1.06
C ARG A 45 -6.21 -17.25 0.80
N ILE A 46 -5.32 -16.43 0.23
CA ILE A 46 -5.67 -15.09 -0.25
C ILE A 46 -5.98 -15.16 -1.75
N LEU A 47 -7.22 -14.87 -2.14
CA LEU A 47 -7.59 -14.68 -3.53
C LEU A 47 -7.31 -13.22 -3.93
N LYS A 48 -6.52 -13.02 -4.98
CA LYS A 48 -6.28 -11.76 -5.67
C LYS A 48 -7.15 -11.70 -6.91
N GLY A 49 -7.91 -10.61 -7.06
CA GLY A 49 -8.77 -10.34 -8.21
C GLY A 49 -8.02 -9.83 -9.43
N ASP A 50 -8.78 -9.30 -10.39
CA ASP A 50 -8.30 -8.84 -11.70
C ASP A 50 -7.87 -7.36 -11.73
N GLY A 51 -7.96 -6.65 -10.60
CA GLY A 51 -7.32 -5.33 -10.43
C GLY A 51 -7.51 -4.30 -11.55
N VAL A 52 -8.67 -4.29 -12.23
CA VAL A 52 -8.88 -3.50 -13.47
C VAL A 52 -8.53 -2.02 -13.29
N VAL A 53 -8.74 -1.49 -12.08
CA VAL A 53 -8.31 -0.15 -11.69
C VAL A 53 -7.70 -0.20 -10.29
N GLY A 54 -6.37 -0.17 -10.20
CA GLY A 54 -5.65 -0.11 -8.93
C GLY A 54 -5.00 -1.42 -8.53
N ALA A 55 -4.85 -1.62 -7.22
CA ALA A 55 -4.37 -2.88 -6.68
C ALA A 55 -5.41 -3.99 -6.83
N ASP A 56 -4.95 -5.23 -7.03
CA ASP A 56 -5.83 -6.39 -7.09
C ASP A 56 -6.63 -6.52 -5.80
N PRO A 57 -7.98 -6.54 -5.88
CA PRO A 57 -8.81 -6.76 -4.70
C PRO A 57 -8.44 -8.09 -4.07
N ALA A 58 -8.37 -8.11 -2.75
CA ALA A 58 -7.95 -9.26 -1.97
C ALA A 58 -9.10 -9.79 -1.12
N ARG A 59 -9.23 -11.11 -1.05
CA ARG A 59 -10.17 -11.83 -0.18
C ARG A 59 -9.47 -12.99 0.48
N ALA A 60 -9.82 -13.31 1.73
CA ALA A 60 -9.46 -14.59 2.29
C ALA A 60 -10.54 -15.63 2.00
N VAL A 61 -10.12 -16.84 1.68
CA VAL A 61 -10.98 -17.95 1.30
C VAL A 61 -10.54 -19.19 2.06
N VAL A 62 -11.50 -19.90 2.66
CA VAL A 62 -11.25 -21.22 3.23
C VAL A 62 -11.62 -22.28 2.20
N LEU A 63 -10.71 -23.22 1.98
CA LEU A 63 -10.90 -24.39 1.14
C LEU A 63 -10.83 -25.67 2.00
N ASP A 64 -11.64 -26.67 1.68
CA ASP A 64 -11.50 -28.02 2.24
C ASP A 64 -10.34 -28.79 1.58
N ALA A 65 -10.15 -30.05 2.00
CA ALA A 65 -9.10 -30.93 1.48
C ALA A 65 -9.25 -31.22 -0.03
N GLU A 66 -10.47 -31.24 -0.55
CA GLU A 66 -10.78 -31.44 -1.97
C GLU A 66 -10.73 -30.13 -2.79
N GLY A 67 -10.53 -28.98 -2.12
CA GLY A 67 -10.47 -27.66 -2.73
C GLY A 67 -11.83 -26.99 -2.92
N ARG A 68 -12.89 -27.45 -2.24
CA ARG A 68 -14.19 -26.76 -2.20
C ARG A 68 -14.10 -25.52 -1.34
N SER A 69 -14.69 -24.42 -1.81
CA SER A 69 -14.83 -23.23 -0.98
C SER A 69 -15.80 -23.46 0.18
N LEU A 70 -15.38 -23.11 1.40
CA LEU A 70 -16.19 -23.20 2.61
C LEU A 70 -16.58 -21.83 3.17
N ALA A 71 -15.70 -20.85 2.99
CA ALA A 71 -15.85 -19.49 3.50
C ALA A 71 -15.16 -18.48 2.57
N ARG A 72 -15.65 -17.23 2.55
CA ARG A 72 -14.92 -16.10 1.95
C ARG A 72 -15.21 -14.79 2.67
N THR A 73 -14.21 -13.90 2.72
CA THR A 73 -14.37 -12.53 3.24
C THR A 73 -14.97 -11.59 2.19
N PRO A 74 -15.40 -10.38 2.60
CA PRO A 74 -15.60 -9.28 1.66
C PRO A 74 -14.31 -8.98 0.89
N SER A 75 -14.46 -8.27 -0.23
CA SER A 75 -13.34 -7.72 -0.99
C SER A 75 -12.73 -6.54 -0.27
N SER A 76 -11.39 -6.47 -0.24
CA SER A 76 -10.64 -5.32 0.26
C SER A 76 -9.45 -4.99 -0.62
N ILE A 77 -8.83 -3.82 -0.44
CA ILE A 77 -7.60 -3.41 -1.12
C ILE A 77 -6.42 -4.32 -0.71
N ALA A 78 -6.44 -4.80 0.54
CA ALA A 78 -5.42 -5.69 1.07
C ALA A 78 -6.03 -6.71 2.03
N MET A 79 -5.47 -7.92 2.03
CA MET A 79 -5.82 -8.99 2.97
C MET A 79 -4.56 -9.79 3.24
N LEU A 80 -4.25 -9.99 4.52
CA LEU A 80 -3.01 -10.63 4.98
C LEU A 80 -3.34 -11.71 6.00
N LEU A 81 -2.60 -12.82 5.97
CA LEU A 81 -2.80 -13.91 6.93
C LEU A 81 -1.87 -13.73 8.13
N THR A 82 -2.45 -13.65 9.32
CA THR A 82 -1.71 -13.60 10.59
C THR A 82 -2.01 -14.86 11.38
N CYS A 83 -0.97 -15.54 11.88
CA CYS A 83 -1.14 -16.77 12.65
C CYS A 83 -0.57 -16.62 14.07
N SER A 84 -1.28 -17.17 15.06
CA SER A 84 -0.84 -17.29 16.46
C SER A 84 -0.23 -18.65 16.78
N GLY A 85 -0.43 -19.64 15.90
CA GLY A 85 0.15 -20.98 15.95
C GLY A 85 0.08 -21.65 14.58
N GLU A 86 0.43 -22.93 14.47
CA GLU A 86 0.55 -23.62 13.18
C GLU A 86 -0.75 -23.65 12.37
N ARG A 87 -1.91 -23.71 13.03
CA ARG A 87 -3.22 -23.89 12.38
C ARG A 87 -4.28 -22.91 12.87
N GLN A 88 -3.85 -21.85 13.56
CA GLN A 88 -4.70 -20.79 14.06
C GLN A 88 -4.30 -19.50 13.35
N CYS A 89 -4.97 -19.25 12.23
CA CYS A 89 -4.74 -18.10 11.39
C CYS A 89 -6.02 -17.29 11.23
N VAL A 90 -5.87 -15.98 11.21
CA VAL A 90 -6.92 -15.01 10.92
C VAL A 90 -6.53 -14.23 9.67
N ALA A 91 -7.52 -13.82 8.90
CA ALA A 91 -7.30 -12.89 7.80
C ALA A 91 -7.48 -11.46 8.32
N VAL A 92 -6.52 -10.59 8.05
CA VAL A 92 -6.53 -9.20 8.51
C VAL A 92 -6.62 -8.29 7.30
N ASP A 93 -7.59 -7.40 7.34
CA ASP A 93 -7.73 -6.25 6.46
C ASP A 93 -7.11 -5.03 7.16
N PRO A 94 -5.88 -4.64 6.79
CA PRO A 94 -5.21 -3.50 7.41
C PRO A 94 -5.78 -2.16 6.94
N GLY A 95 -6.55 -2.11 5.84
CA GLY A 95 -7.21 -0.90 5.37
C GLY A 95 -8.43 -0.53 6.23
N ASN A 96 -9.18 -1.54 6.68
CA ASN A 96 -10.37 -1.38 7.52
C ASN A 96 -10.15 -1.75 8.99
N TRP A 97 -8.91 -2.08 9.38
CA TRP A 97 -8.54 -2.53 10.73
C TRP A 97 -9.43 -3.67 11.24
N THR A 98 -9.79 -4.58 10.34
CA THR A 98 -10.74 -5.67 10.60
C THR A 98 -10.02 -7.02 10.53
N ALA A 99 -10.24 -7.86 11.52
CA ALA A 99 -9.83 -9.26 11.51
C ALA A 99 -11.05 -10.15 11.23
N TYR A 100 -10.86 -11.11 10.34
CA TYR A 100 -11.82 -12.12 9.97
C TYR A 100 -11.38 -13.46 10.56
N GLU A 101 -12.11 -13.87 11.59
CA GLU A 101 -11.94 -15.18 12.22
C GLU A 101 -12.84 -16.17 11.52
N VAL A 102 -12.35 -17.39 11.30
CA VAL A 102 -13.14 -18.46 10.73
C VAL A 102 -14.35 -18.73 11.63
N ASP A 103 -15.55 -18.71 11.06
CA ASP A 103 -16.80 -19.02 11.75
C ASP A 103 -17.44 -20.27 11.12
N PRO A 104 -17.19 -21.45 11.73
CA PRO A 104 -17.74 -22.73 11.30
C PRO A 104 -19.26 -22.76 11.11
N ALA A 105 -20.00 -22.03 11.95
CA ALA A 105 -21.46 -22.08 11.95
C ALA A 105 -22.08 -21.45 10.70
N SER A 106 -21.32 -20.59 10.01
CA SER A 106 -21.75 -19.91 8.78
C SER A 106 -21.08 -20.47 7.51
N PHE A 107 -20.43 -21.64 7.60
CA PHE A 107 -19.86 -22.30 6.44
C PHE A 107 -20.92 -22.69 5.41
N ARG A 108 -20.53 -22.60 4.14
CA ARG A 108 -21.34 -23.05 3.01
C ARG A 108 -20.46 -23.87 2.09
N VAL A 109 -20.92 -25.06 1.70
CA VAL A 109 -20.20 -25.88 0.73
C VAL A 109 -20.40 -25.27 -0.65
N GLY A 110 -19.37 -24.60 -1.14
CA GLY A 110 -19.31 -24.02 -2.47
C GLY A 110 -18.67 -24.96 -3.49
N GLU A 111 -18.36 -24.41 -4.66
CA GLU A 111 -17.77 -25.17 -5.76
C GLU A 111 -16.35 -25.64 -5.47
N ILE A 112 -15.96 -26.76 -6.10
CA ILE A 112 -14.57 -27.23 -6.12
C ILE A 112 -13.76 -26.26 -6.98
N ILE A 113 -12.78 -25.61 -6.37
CA ILE A 113 -11.98 -24.60 -7.04
C ILE A 113 -10.81 -25.26 -7.73
N ARG A 114 -11.05 -25.63 -8.98
CA ARG A 114 -10.00 -26.13 -9.87
C ARG A 114 -9.30 -24.95 -10.55
N PRO A 115 -8.03 -25.09 -10.95
CA PRO A 115 -7.28 -24.03 -11.65
C PRO A 115 -7.86 -23.58 -13.02
N ARG A 116 -9.05 -24.03 -13.44
CA ARG A 116 -9.76 -23.56 -14.64
C ARG A 116 -10.85 -22.56 -14.24
N GLN A 117 -10.41 -21.30 -14.18
CA GLN A 117 -11.08 -19.99 -14.26
C GLN A 117 -12.51 -19.78 -13.71
N ASP A 118 -13.55 -20.52 -14.08
CA ASP A 118 -14.93 -20.11 -13.79
C ASP A 118 -15.27 -20.05 -12.29
N ALA A 119 -14.86 -21.07 -11.53
CA ALA A 119 -15.10 -21.13 -10.08
C ALA A 119 -14.34 -20.04 -9.32
N ILE A 120 -13.15 -19.67 -9.81
CA ILE A 120 -12.35 -18.58 -9.21
C ILE A 120 -13.03 -17.23 -9.46
N TRP A 121 -13.56 -17.00 -10.67
CA TRP A 121 -14.33 -15.80 -10.98
C TRP A 121 -15.65 -15.69 -10.20
N ALA A 122 -16.28 -16.82 -9.85
CA ALA A 122 -17.46 -16.83 -8.99
C ALA A 122 -17.13 -16.37 -7.56
N LEU A 123 -15.96 -16.74 -7.05
CA LEU A 123 -15.48 -16.24 -5.76
C LEU A 123 -15.14 -14.75 -5.78
N GLU A 124 -14.53 -14.27 -6.86
CA GLU A 124 -14.08 -12.88 -6.99
C GLU A 124 -15.27 -11.92 -7.08
N ARG A 125 -16.23 -12.19 -7.98
CA ARG A 125 -17.34 -11.26 -8.29
C ARG A 125 -18.40 -11.13 -7.20
N GLY A 126 -18.55 -12.14 -6.35
CA GLY A 126 -19.65 -12.17 -5.40
C GLY A 126 -19.45 -11.22 -4.21
N ALA A 127 -20.43 -10.37 -3.93
CA ALA A 127 -20.37 -9.39 -2.84
C ALA A 127 -20.54 -10.00 -1.44
N GLU A 128 -21.26 -11.12 -1.33
CA GLU A 128 -21.54 -11.75 -0.03
C GLU A 128 -20.28 -12.33 0.62
N ALA A 129 -20.17 -12.16 1.94
CA ALA A 129 -19.20 -12.85 2.77
C ALA A 129 -19.90 -13.89 3.66
N TRP A 130 -19.24 -15.00 3.93
CA TRP A 130 -19.74 -16.06 4.82
C TRP A 130 -18.59 -16.90 5.37
N GLY A 131 -18.86 -17.67 6.43
CA GLY A 131 -17.88 -18.53 7.08
C GLY A 131 -16.78 -17.76 7.82
N PHE A 132 -16.99 -16.46 8.03
CA PHE A 132 -16.11 -15.59 8.81
C PHE A 132 -16.92 -14.69 9.74
N ARG A 133 -16.41 -14.50 10.95
CA ARG A 133 -16.83 -13.48 11.88
C ARG A 133 -15.87 -12.30 11.82
N ALA A 134 -16.39 -11.13 11.49
CA ALA A 134 -15.62 -9.90 11.52
C ALA A 134 -15.53 -9.35 12.95
N ARG A 135 -14.35 -8.88 13.33
CA ARG A 135 -14.13 -8.07 14.53
C ARG A 135 -13.05 -7.03 14.26
N TRP A 136 -12.92 -6.08 15.17
CA TRP A 136 -11.77 -5.19 15.16
C TRP A 136 -10.47 -5.99 15.31
N ALA A 137 -9.47 -5.64 14.49
CA ALA A 137 -8.14 -6.21 14.60
C ALA A 137 -7.45 -5.65 15.86
N THR A 138 -6.75 -6.51 16.58
CA THR A 138 -5.89 -6.09 17.69
C THR A 138 -4.67 -5.35 17.16
N LEU A 139 -4.06 -4.48 17.97
CA LEU A 139 -2.85 -3.77 17.57
C LEU A 139 -1.70 -4.69 17.12
N PRO A 140 -1.44 -5.84 17.78
CA PRO A 140 -0.44 -6.80 17.31
C PRO A 140 -0.78 -7.43 15.95
N GLU A 141 -2.06 -7.68 15.67
CA GLU A 141 -2.50 -8.19 14.35
C GLU A 141 -2.29 -7.14 13.26
N ILE A 142 -2.64 -5.89 13.52
CA ILE A 142 -2.41 -4.76 12.60
C ILE A 142 -0.90 -4.61 12.34
N ALA A 143 -0.08 -4.57 13.39
CA ALA A 143 1.37 -4.41 13.26
C ALA A 143 2.01 -5.56 12.46
N LYS A 144 1.59 -6.81 12.71
CA LYS A 144 2.06 -7.98 11.95
C LYS A 144 1.63 -7.93 10.49
N ALA A 145 0.38 -7.55 10.23
CA ALA A 145 -0.14 -7.39 8.88
C ALA A 145 0.64 -6.31 8.12
N GLU A 146 0.78 -5.12 8.70
CA GLU A 146 1.52 -4.01 8.08
C GLU A 146 3.00 -4.37 7.84
N LEU A 147 3.64 -5.08 8.78
CA LEU A 147 5.01 -5.58 8.58
C LEU A 147 5.08 -6.60 7.43
N ALA A 148 4.15 -7.55 7.37
CA ALA A 148 4.09 -8.51 6.27
C ALA A 148 3.88 -7.81 4.92
N GLN A 149 3.08 -6.75 4.89
CA GLN A 149 2.89 -5.93 3.71
C GLN A 149 4.18 -5.22 3.30
N VAL A 150 4.90 -4.59 4.23
CA VAL A 150 6.22 -3.96 3.96
C VAL A 150 7.19 -4.96 3.35
N LEU A 151 7.27 -6.17 3.91
CA LEU A 151 8.14 -7.23 3.40
C LEU A 151 7.74 -7.68 1.99
N GLY A 152 6.43 -7.73 1.71
CA GLY A 152 5.90 -8.03 0.38
C GLY A 152 6.10 -6.91 -0.65
N LEU A 153 6.21 -5.65 -0.22
CA LEU A 153 6.38 -4.50 -1.12
C LEU A 153 7.80 -4.40 -1.73
N GLY A 154 8.82 -4.96 -1.07
CA GLY A 154 10.19 -4.96 -1.56
C GLY A 154 10.69 -3.56 -1.98
N GLY A 155 11.10 -3.42 -3.24
CA GLY A 155 11.61 -2.15 -3.78
C GLY A 155 10.62 -0.98 -3.74
N THR A 156 9.32 -1.26 -3.74
CA THR A 156 8.27 -0.24 -3.67
C THR A 156 8.29 0.50 -2.31
N ALA A 157 8.60 -0.20 -1.22
CA ALA A 157 8.74 0.43 0.10
C ALA A 157 9.91 1.44 0.11
N LEU A 158 11.04 1.08 -0.51
CA LEU A 158 12.19 1.98 -0.67
C LEU A 158 11.85 3.19 -1.53
N ALA A 159 11.01 3.03 -2.56
CA ALA A 159 10.55 4.15 -3.37
C ALA A 159 9.76 5.18 -2.55
N PHE A 160 8.83 4.74 -1.67
CA PHE A 160 8.11 5.66 -0.78
C PHE A 160 9.04 6.37 0.21
N ILE A 161 10.01 5.65 0.79
CA ILE A 161 11.02 6.26 1.65
C ILE A 161 11.84 7.31 0.86
N GLY A 162 12.22 7.01 -0.38
CA GLY A 162 12.92 7.93 -1.26
C GLY A 162 12.10 9.18 -1.61
N ILE A 163 10.80 9.01 -1.91
CA ILE A 163 9.90 10.14 -2.15
C ILE A 163 9.77 10.99 -0.88
N GLY A 164 9.60 10.37 0.29
CA GLY A 164 9.63 11.08 1.58
C GLY A 164 10.93 11.87 1.81
N ALA A 165 12.08 11.31 1.43
CA ALA A 165 13.35 12.03 1.49
C ALA A 165 13.39 13.26 0.58
N LEU A 166 12.77 13.20 -0.61
CA LEU A 166 12.62 14.36 -1.50
C LEU A 166 11.70 15.44 -0.90
N PHE A 167 10.65 15.04 -0.18
CA PHE A 167 9.81 15.98 0.58
C PHE A 167 10.63 16.79 1.59
N ALA A 168 11.58 16.15 2.27
CA ALA A 168 12.46 16.86 3.20
C ALA A 168 13.25 17.99 2.53
N VAL A 169 13.67 17.83 1.27
CA VAL A 169 14.38 18.89 0.52
C VAL A 169 13.49 20.14 0.35
N ALA A 170 12.22 19.94 0.01
CA ALA A 170 11.26 21.02 -0.15
C ALA A 170 10.87 21.68 1.20
N LEU A 171 10.88 20.90 2.29
CA LEU A 171 10.56 21.39 3.64
C LEU A 171 11.72 22.14 4.31
N VAL A 172 12.97 21.89 3.91
CA VAL A 172 14.11 22.62 4.48
C VAL A 172 14.12 24.07 3.95
N PRO A 173 13.94 25.09 4.82
CA PRO A 173 13.75 26.48 4.40
C PRO A 173 15.03 27.15 3.88
N ARG A 174 16.19 26.47 3.96
CA ARG A 174 17.52 27.02 3.68
C ARG A 174 18.09 26.75 2.29
N LEU A 175 17.27 26.36 1.30
CA LEU A 175 17.69 26.44 -0.10
C LEU A 175 17.75 27.92 -0.53
N ARG A 176 18.87 28.54 -0.15
CA ARG A 176 19.35 29.93 -0.32
C ARG A 176 18.30 30.94 -0.80
N TRP A 177 17.84 31.70 0.18
CA TRP A 177 17.14 32.96 0.00
C TRP A 177 18.13 34.05 -0.47
N PRO A 178 17.81 34.87 -1.49
CA PRO A 178 18.60 36.05 -1.82
C PRO A 178 18.38 37.14 -0.75
N SER A 179 19.43 37.41 0.03
CA SER A 179 19.42 38.49 1.03
C SER A 179 19.74 39.82 0.34
N GLU A 180 18.72 40.61 -0.01
CA GLU A 180 18.77 42.08 -0.08
C GLU A 180 17.36 42.66 -0.38
N GLY A 181 17.08 43.90 0.05
CA GLY A 181 15.75 44.34 0.51
C GLY A 181 14.92 45.24 -0.42
N GLY A 182 14.15 44.66 -1.36
CA GLY A 182 13.18 45.41 -2.20
C GLY A 182 11.71 44.94 -2.07
N PRO A 183 10.70 45.77 -2.44
CA PRO A 183 9.28 45.41 -2.42
C PRO A 183 8.91 44.22 -3.32
N GLY A 184 9.67 43.97 -4.39
CA GLY A 184 9.54 42.76 -5.22
C GLY A 184 9.82 41.44 -4.48
N ARG A 185 10.47 41.50 -3.30
CA ARG A 185 10.83 40.32 -2.50
C ARG A 185 9.62 39.66 -1.82
N ARG A 186 8.60 40.43 -1.43
CA ARG A 186 7.36 39.85 -0.88
C ARG A 186 6.63 39.03 -1.93
N LEU A 187 6.52 39.55 -3.16
CA LEU A 187 5.91 38.82 -4.27
C LEU A 187 6.73 37.58 -4.63
N ALA A 188 8.06 37.68 -4.66
CA ALA A 188 8.95 36.52 -4.87
C ALA A 188 8.81 35.47 -3.75
N PHE A 189 8.60 35.89 -2.50
CA PHE A 189 8.30 34.99 -1.38
C PHE A 189 7.02 34.21 -1.57
N PHE A 190 5.91 34.92 -1.81
CA PHE A 190 4.64 34.24 -2.02
C PHE A 190 4.68 33.36 -3.27
N GLY A 191 5.32 33.81 -4.34
CA GLY A 191 5.50 33.01 -5.56
C GLY A 191 6.31 31.73 -5.32
N TRP A 192 7.43 31.82 -4.60
CA TRP A 192 8.26 30.65 -4.32
C TRP A 192 7.64 29.70 -3.28
N ALA A 193 7.00 30.25 -2.25
CA ALA A 193 6.24 29.47 -1.28
C ALA A 193 5.08 28.74 -1.96
N ALA A 194 4.32 29.44 -2.82
CA ALA A 194 3.26 28.84 -3.62
C ALA A 194 3.79 27.74 -4.54
N LEU A 195 4.91 27.97 -5.23
CA LEU A 195 5.55 26.95 -6.07
C LEU A 195 5.93 25.71 -5.25
N ARG A 196 6.51 25.88 -4.06
CA ARG A 196 6.83 24.76 -3.16
C ARG A 196 5.59 24.00 -2.73
N VAL A 197 4.52 24.70 -2.35
CA VAL A 197 3.26 24.07 -1.98
C VAL A 197 2.69 23.28 -3.15
N VAL A 198 2.69 23.84 -4.37
CA VAL A 198 2.21 23.15 -5.57
C VAL A 198 3.05 21.90 -5.86
N VAL A 199 4.39 21.98 -5.77
CA VAL A 199 5.29 20.83 -5.96
C VAL A 199 5.04 19.76 -4.90
N LEU A 200 4.89 20.15 -3.63
CA LEU A 200 4.59 19.22 -2.53
C LEU A 200 3.24 18.54 -2.70
N LEU A 201 2.20 19.29 -3.07
CA LEU A 201 0.86 18.73 -3.34
C LEU A 201 0.88 17.78 -4.54
N GLY A 202 1.57 18.16 -5.62
CA GLY A 202 1.75 17.30 -6.79
C GLY A 202 2.49 16.00 -6.46
N ALA A 203 3.60 16.09 -5.72
CA ALA A 203 4.35 14.93 -5.26
C ALA A 203 3.51 14.05 -4.30
N ALA A 204 2.68 14.65 -3.44
CA ALA A 204 1.84 13.94 -2.50
C ALA A 204 0.74 13.18 -3.24
N TRP A 205 0.14 13.82 -4.24
CA TRP A 205 -0.85 13.19 -5.10
C TRP A 205 -0.25 12.03 -5.91
N ILE A 206 0.91 12.22 -6.56
CA ILE A 206 1.61 11.13 -7.28
C ILE A 206 1.94 9.98 -6.32
N SER A 207 2.48 10.29 -5.14
CA SER A 207 2.81 9.28 -4.13
C SER A 207 1.57 8.52 -3.64
N ALA A 208 0.46 9.22 -3.41
CA ALA A 208 -0.81 8.60 -3.03
C ALA A 208 -1.38 7.70 -4.14
N MET A 209 -1.27 8.12 -5.40
CA MET A 209 -1.63 7.27 -6.55
C MET A 209 -0.76 6.01 -6.60
N LEU A 210 0.55 6.12 -6.44
CA LEU A 210 1.43 4.96 -6.37
C LEU A 210 1.07 4.04 -5.20
N ALA A 211 0.72 4.58 -4.03
CA ALA A 211 0.27 3.81 -2.87
C ALA A 211 -1.02 3.04 -3.18
N PHE A 212 -1.99 3.70 -3.82
CA PHE A 212 -3.24 3.07 -4.26
C PHE A 212 -2.99 1.93 -5.26
N LEU A 213 -2.13 2.15 -6.27
CA LEU A 213 -1.77 1.14 -7.26
C LEU A 213 -1.02 -0.05 -6.64
N ALA A 214 -0.16 0.21 -5.65
CA ALA A 214 0.60 -0.83 -4.95
C ALA A 214 -0.20 -1.51 -3.82
N GLY A 215 -1.46 -1.12 -3.61
CA GLY A 215 -2.34 -1.69 -2.58
C GLY A 215 -1.89 -1.37 -1.15
N VAL A 216 -1.10 -0.31 -0.98
CA VAL A 216 -0.56 0.11 0.32
C VAL A 216 -1.64 0.83 1.10
N THR A 217 -1.79 0.48 2.38
CA THR A 217 -2.73 1.18 3.25
C THR A 217 -2.31 2.63 3.47
N THR A 218 -3.27 3.52 3.71
CA THR A 218 -2.96 4.93 4.00
C THR A 218 -2.03 5.10 5.20
N PRO A 219 -2.22 4.38 6.35
CA PRO A 219 -1.29 4.47 7.47
C PRO A 219 0.13 4.07 7.09
N LEU A 220 0.29 2.95 6.37
CA LEU A 220 1.62 2.48 5.99
C LEU A 220 2.32 3.42 5.01
N TRP A 221 1.59 3.93 4.01
CA TRP A 221 2.11 4.92 3.08
C TRP A 221 2.65 6.16 3.82
N LEU A 222 1.88 6.70 4.77
CA LEU A 222 2.31 7.84 5.59
C LEU A 222 3.53 7.52 6.45
N ILE A 223 3.60 6.32 7.04
CA ILE A 223 4.75 5.88 7.82
C ILE A 223 6.02 5.84 6.94
N LEU A 224 5.95 5.21 5.76
CA LEU A 224 7.11 5.12 4.85
C LEU A 224 7.58 6.49 4.37
N MET A 225 6.65 7.38 4.01
CA MET A 225 6.92 8.77 3.65
C MET A 225 7.54 9.56 4.83
N GLY A 226 6.99 9.37 6.03
CA GLY A 226 7.46 9.99 7.26
C GLY A 226 8.88 9.56 7.61
N LEU A 227 9.18 8.26 7.50
CA LEU A 227 10.52 7.71 7.73
C LEU A 227 11.56 8.35 6.80
N GLY A 228 11.27 8.42 5.50
CA GLY A 228 12.14 9.09 4.53
C GLY A 228 12.39 10.56 4.87
N THR A 229 11.32 11.27 5.23
CA THR A 229 11.40 12.69 5.62
C THR A 229 12.23 12.87 6.89
N ALA A 230 11.99 12.05 7.91
CA ALA A 230 12.63 12.10 9.21
C ALA A 230 14.14 11.82 9.15
N VAL A 231 14.57 10.94 8.24
CA VAL A 231 16.00 10.65 8.02
C VAL A 231 16.67 11.73 7.17
N ALA A 232 16.03 12.18 6.09
CA ALA A 232 16.66 13.11 5.15
C ALA A 232 16.76 14.55 5.69
N ALA A 233 15.75 15.05 6.40
CA ALA A 233 15.73 16.42 6.92
C ALA A 233 16.96 16.77 7.81
N PRO A 234 17.36 15.96 8.81
CA PRO A 234 18.54 16.25 9.62
C PRO A 234 19.84 16.16 8.82
N LEU A 235 19.96 15.21 7.88
CA LEU A 235 21.14 15.07 7.02
C LEU A 235 21.32 16.29 6.11
N ILE A 236 20.23 16.77 5.48
CA ILE A 236 20.25 17.98 4.67
C ILE A 236 20.69 19.18 5.52
N ARG A 237 20.13 19.34 6.73
CA ARG A 237 20.53 20.42 7.65
C ARG A 237 22.00 20.34 8.03
N LEU A 238 22.53 19.14 8.30
CA LEU A 238 23.94 18.93 8.63
C LEU A 238 24.85 19.34 7.45
N VAL A 239 24.53 18.90 6.24
CA VAL A 239 25.28 19.24 5.02
C VAL A 239 25.26 20.75 4.77
N LEU A 240 24.10 21.41 4.94
CA LEU A 240 23.99 22.85 4.79
C LEU A 240 24.83 23.61 5.83
N ARG A 241 24.78 23.20 7.10
CA ARG A 241 25.61 23.79 8.17
C ARG A 241 27.11 23.65 7.88
N ARG A 242 27.55 22.46 7.42
CA ARG A 242 28.96 22.24 7.08
C ARG A 242 29.44 23.11 5.92
N ARG A 243 28.57 23.37 4.94
CA ARG A 243 28.86 24.29 3.84
C ARG A 243 28.97 25.74 4.31
N GLU A 244 28.13 26.15 5.27
CA GLU A 244 28.20 27.49 5.88
C GLU A 244 29.53 27.67 6.64
N THR A 245 29.99 26.67 7.40
CA THR A 245 31.27 26.76 8.14
C THR A 245 32.49 26.82 7.23
N VAL A 246 32.51 26.05 6.13
CA VAL A 246 33.63 26.07 5.16
C VAL A 246 33.67 27.38 4.36
N ALA A 247 32.53 28.02 4.13
CA ALA A 247 32.49 29.31 3.42
C ALA A 247 32.91 30.50 4.30
N ALA A 248 32.98 30.31 5.62
CA ALA A 248 33.34 31.36 6.59
C ALA A 248 34.82 31.32 7.01
N SER A 249 35.55 30.26 6.66
CA SER A 249 37.00 30.08 6.88
C SER A 249 37.80 30.47 5.65
#